data_AF-A0A392NUH5-F1
#
_entry.id   AF-A0A392NUH5-F1
#
_cell.length_a   1.000
_cell.length_b   1.000
_cell.length_c   1.000
_cell.angle_alpha   90.00
_cell.angle_beta   90.00
_cell.angle_gamma   90.00
#
_symmetry.space_group_name_H-M   'P 1'
#
loop_
_entity.id
_entity.type
_entity.pdbx_description
1 polymer ?
#
loop_
_entity_poly.entity_id
_entity_poly.type
_entity_poly.pdbx_seq_one_letter_code
_entity_poly.pdbx_strand_id
1 'polypeptide(L)'
;SNANVNNVKLCLALASALEMESKLLSQLKVVRRIGNFLEFVCAKGMEDLLEPTLGLCRAFLARSVSCAKGFSHTTEPTLLGDCPPEVSGAVDPQQCIRDITDFGSNVGVFLELSASRETSVADIASQCVVLLLKAAPREATTGLLTNLPKVTTILESWSKGTPHLTVQRMLHALGYACKQYLLHAMILSISIPEITRIEVIVSELKNSTVPALAKTAGLAAMELQRLPRCI
;
A
#
# COMPACT_ATOMS: atom_id res chain seq x y z
N SER A 1 -3.78 17.92 -23.01
CA SER A 1 -4.96 17.10 -23.37
C SER A 1 -5.87 17.01 -22.15
N ASN A 2 -6.81 17.95 -21.96
CA ASN A 2 -7.57 18.06 -20.69
C ASN A 2 -8.78 17.13 -20.61
N ALA A 3 -9.28 16.62 -21.74
CA ALA A 3 -10.44 15.74 -21.78
C ALA A 3 -10.18 14.41 -21.03
N ASN A 4 -8.98 13.84 -21.17
CA ASN A 4 -8.62 12.58 -20.51
C ASN A 4 -8.51 12.75 -18.99
N VAL A 5 -7.90 13.85 -18.51
CA VAL A 5 -7.82 14.17 -17.08
C VAL A 5 -9.23 14.34 -16.48
N ASN A 6 -10.12 15.07 -17.18
CA ASN A 6 -11.50 15.26 -16.73
C ASN A 6 -12.30 13.96 -16.70
N ASN A 7 -12.09 13.06 -17.66
CA ASN A 7 -12.72 11.75 -17.66
C ASN A 7 -12.25 10.89 -16.47
N VAL A 8 -10.95 10.91 -16.13
CA VAL A 8 -10.45 10.20 -14.94
C VAL A 8 -11.01 10.81 -13.65
N LYS A 9 -11.09 12.15 -13.55
CA LYS A 9 -11.73 12.83 -12.42
C LYS A 9 -13.22 12.51 -12.28
N LEU A 10 -13.92 12.37 -13.40
CA LEU A 10 -15.32 11.93 -13.41
C LEU A 10 -15.45 10.48 -12.94
N CYS A 11 -14.60 9.57 -13.44
CA CYS A 11 -14.51 8.20 -12.95
C CYS A 11 -14.21 8.15 -11.45
N LEU A 12 -13.36 9.06 -10.94
CA LEU A 12 -13.07 9.20 -9.51
C LEU A 12 -14.30 9.62 -8.71
N ALA A 13 -15.02 10.63 -9.17
CA ALA A 13 -16.27 11.05 -8.53
C ALA A 13 -17.29 9.91 -8.49
N LEU A 14 -17.43 9.16 -9.59
CA LEU A 14 -18.34 8.02 -9.69
C LEU A 14 -17.92 6.82 -8.81
N ALA A 15 -16.62 6.50 -8.76
CA ALA A 15 -16.10 5.42 -7.92
C ALA A 15 -16.19 5.73 -6.42
N SER A 16 -15.99 7.02 -6.08
CA SER A 16 -16.09 7.53 -4.71
C SER A 16 -17.54 7.68 -4.26
N ALA A 17 -18.49 7.78 -5.20
CA ALA A 17 -19.91 7.74 -4.89
C ALA A 17 -20.30 6.32 -4.43
N LEU A 18 -20.91 6.24 -3.24
CA LEU A 18 -21.43 5.00 -2.66
C LEU A 18 -22.63 4.43 -3.45
N GLU A 19 -23.12 5.15 -4.45
CA GLU A 19 -24.35 4.84 -5.19
C GLU A 19 -24.16 3.74 -6.26
N MET A 20 -22.94 3.52 -6.78
CA MET A 20 -22.72 2.43 -7.73
C MET A 20 -22.64 1.08 -7.02
N GLU A 21 -23.38 0.07 -7.46
CA GLU A 21 -23.32 -1.28 -6.88
C GLU A 21 -21.94 -1.94 -7.05
N SER A 22 -21.35 -2.44 -5.95
CA SER A 22 -20.03 -3.10 -5.96
C SER A 22 -20.00 -4.35 -6.85
N LYS A 23 -21.14 -5.01 -7.06
CA LYS A 23 -21.30 -6.13 -7.99
C LYS A 23 -21.05 -5.71 -9.44
N LEU A 24 -21.58 -4.57 -9.87
CA LEU A 24 -21.40 -4.03 -11.21
C LEU A 24 -19.92 -3.65 -11.44
N LEU A 25 -19.30 -2.99 -10.47
CA LEU A 25 -17.88 -2.64 -10.51
C LEU A 25 -17.00 -3.89 -10.68
N SER A 26 -17.31 -4.96 -9.93
CA SER A 26 -16.61 -6.24 -10.03
C SER A 26 -16.80 -6.92 -11.40
N GLN A 27 -18.03 -6.88 -11.96
CA GLN A 27 -18.31 -7.47 -13.27
C GLN A 27 -17.54 -6.77 -14.40
N LEU A 28 -17.36 -5.46 -14.29
CA LEU A 28 -16.61 -4.66 -15.25
C LEU A 28 -15.08 -4.80 -15.11
N LYS A 29 -14.60 -5.48 -14.06
CA LYS A 29 -13.17 -5.60 -13.70
C LYS A 29 -12.49 -4.24 -13.61
N VAL A 30 -13.16 -3.29 -12.95
CA VAL A 30 -12.74 -1.88 -12.93
C VAL A 30 -11.38 -1.73 -12.25
N VAL A 31 -11.12 -2.47 -11.17
CA VAL A 31 -9.84 -2.40 -10.44
C VAL A 31 -8.69 -2.80 -11.36
N ARG A 32 -8.81 -3.95 -12.04
CA ARG A 32 -7.80 -4.42 -12.99
C ARG A 32 -7.53 -3.42 -14.11
N ARG A 33 -8.59 -2.84 -14.68
CA ARG A 33 -8.46 -1.86 -15.77
C ARG A 33 -7.74 -0.60 -15.29
N ILE A 34 -8.05 -0.13 -14.07
CA ILE A 34 -7.39 1.02 -13.47
C ILE A 34 -5.92 0.71 -13.17
N GLY A 35 -5.61 -0.47 -12.62
CA GLY A 35 -4.25 -0.92 -12.39
C GLY A 35 -3.41 -0.93 -13.67
N ASN A 36 -3.94 -1.54 -14.73
CA ASN A 36 -3.30 -1.55 -16.04
C ASN A 36 -3.12 -0.14 -16.62
N PHE A 37 -4.11 0.76 -16.39
CA PHE A 37 -4.00 2.14 -16.82
C PHE A 37 -2.93 2.91 -16.04
N LEU A 38 -2.81 2.68 -14.72
CA LEU A 38 -1.75 3.26 -13.90
C LEU A 38 -0.37 2.80 -14.38
N GLU A 39 -0.20 1.51 -14.66
CA GLU A 39 1.02 0.97 -15.27
C GLU A 39 1.34 1.65 -16.60
N PHE A 40 0.35 1.81 -17.47
CA PHE A 40 0.51 2.48 -18.75
C PHE A 40 0.90 3.96 -18.59
N VAL A 41 0.20 4.70 -17.75
CA VAL A 41 0.46 6.12 -17.45
C VAL A 41 1.88 6.29 -16.92
N CYS A 42 2.30 5.43 -15.98
CA CYS A 42 3.65 5.41 -15.43
C CYS A 42 4.70 5.09 -16.52
N ALA A 43 4.49 4.03 -17.29
CA ALA A 43 5.43 3.59 -18.34
C ALA A 43 5.55 4.59 -19.51
N LYS A 44 4.55 5.43 -19.72
CA LYS A 44 4.53 6.45 -20.78
C LYS A 44 4.91 7.85 -20.29
N GLY A 45 5.21 8.03 -19.00
CA GLY A 45 5.56 9.33 -18.44
C GLY A 45 4.44 10.37 -18.56
N MET A 46 3.18 9.93 -18.47
CA MET A 46 2.02 10.81 -18.55
C MET A 46 1.73 11.46 -17.19
N GLU A 47 2.61 12.37 -16.77
CA GLU A 47 2.61 12.97 -15.42
C GLU A 47 1.26 13.62 -15.05
N ASP A 48 0.57 14.25 -16.01
CA ASP A 48 -0.74 14.89 -15.83
C ASP A 48 -1.87 13.92 -15.44
N LEU A 49 -1.67 12.62 -15.67
CA LEU A 49 -2.62 11.57 -15.35
C LEU A 49 -2.24 10.75 -14.11
N LEU A 50 -1.05 10.92 -13.54
CA LEU A 50 -0.59 10.14 -12.38
C LEU A 50 -1.45 10.41 -11.15
N GLU A 51 -1.52 11.66 -10.71
CA GLU A 51 -2.30 12.05 -9.53
C GLU A 51 -3.79 11.65 -9.63
N PRO A 52 -4.54 11.96 -10.71
CA PRO A 52 -5.95 11.57 -10.79
C PRO A 52 -6.14 10.04 -10.87
N THR A 53 -5.22 9.30 -11.49
CA THR A 53 -5.30 7.82 -11.56
C THR A 53 -5.00 7.19 -10.20
N LEU A 54 -3.99 7.69 -9.48
CA LEU A 54 -3.69 7.27 -8.11
C LEU A 54 -4.85 7.60 -7.15
N GLY A 55 -5.47 8.77 -7.33
CA GLY A 55 -6.68 9.14 -6.59
C GLY A 55 -7.80 8.11 -6.76
N LEU A 56 -7.96 7.59 -7.98
CA LEU A 56 -8.92 6.53 -8.30
C LEU A 56 -8.56 5.21 -7.60
N CYS A 57 -7.30 4.77 -7.69
CA CYS A 57 -6.82 3.59 -6.95
C CYS A 57 -7.11 3.72 -5.45
N ARG A 58 -6.79 4.87 -4.86
CA ARG A 58 -7.04 5.15 -3.45
C ARG A 58 -8.52 5.04 -3.10
N ALA A 59 -9.41 5.61 -3.91
CA ALA A 59 -10.84 5.58 -3.65
C ALA A 59 -11.40 4.14 -3.64
N PHE A 60 -11.00 3.30 -4.60
CA PHE A 60 -11.40 1.88 -4.64
C PHE A 60 -10.86 1.09 -3.45
N LEU A 61 -9.59 1.32 -3.08
CA LEU A 61 -8.97 0.69 -1.92
C LEU A 61 -9.65 1.11 -0.61
N ALA A 62 -9.88 2.42 -0.42
CA ALA A 62 -10.57 2.95 0.75
C ALA A 62 -11.99 2.39 0.87
N ARG A 63 -12.72 2.34 -0.24
CA ARG A 63 -14.07 1.74 -0.30
C ARG A 63 -14.05 0.27 0.11
N SER A 64 -13.07 -0.50 -0.35
CA SER A 64 -12.91 -1.91 0.04
C SER A 64 -12.63 -2.07 1.54
N VAL A 65 -11.79 -1.22 2.11
CA VAL A 65 -11.50 -1.23 3.55
C VAL A 65 -12.74 -0.85 4.36
N SER A 66 -13.52 0.15 3.93
CA SER A 66 -14.73 0.58 4.63
C SER A 66 -15.87 -0.43 4.58
N CYS A 67 -15.95 -1.26 3.52
CA CYS A 67 -16.89 -2.39 3.47
C CYS A 67 -16.57 -3.48 4.50
N ALA A 68 -15.30 -3.64 4.87
CA ALA A 68 -14.88 -4.49 5.98
C ALA A 68 -14.98 -3.69 7.30
N LYS A 69 -16.16 -3.69 7.93
CA LYS A 69 -16.47 -2.90 9.15
C LYS A 69 -15.30 -2.85 10.17
N GLY A 70 -14.94 -1.64 10.61
CA GLY A 70 -14.15 -1.42 11.84
C GLY A 70 -13.05 -0.36 11.79
N PHE A 71 -12.63 0.14 10.62
CA PHE A 71 -11.50 1.06 10.52
C PHE A 71 -11.91 2.53 10.47
N SER A 72 -11.51 3.31 11.48
CA SER A 72 -11.54 4.77 11.42
C SER A 72 -10.51 5.27 10.39
N HIS A 73 -10.92 6.24 9.57
CA HIS A 73 -10.05 6.92 8.62
C HIS A 73 -9.05 7.81 9.38
N THR A 74 -7.90 7.26 9.75
CA THR A 74 -6.72 8.06 10.13
C THR A 74 -5.74 8.07 8.97
N THR A 75 -5.28 9.26 8.58
CA THR A 75 -4.18 9.46 7.60
C THR A 75 -2.86 8.87 8.10
N GLU A 76 -2.76 8.65 9.41
CA GLU A 76 -1.68 7.94 10.07
C GLU A 76 -1.87 6.43 9.99
N PRO A 77 -0.80 5.67 9.68
CA PRO A 77 -0.83 4.22 9.75
C PRO A 77 -1.21 3.80 11.18
N THR A 78 -2.36 3.15 11.32
CA THR A 78 -2.83 2.53 12.57
C THR A 78 -1.70 1.66 13.11
N LEU A 79 -1.33 1.82 14.39
CA LEU A 79 -0.17 1.13 14.96
C LEU A 79 -0.35 -0.39 14.82
N LEU A 80 0.76 -1.11 14.54
CA LEU A 80 0.81 -2.57 14.35
C LEU A 80 0.31 -3.43 15.54
N GLY A 81 -0.35 -2.83 16.54
CA GLY A 81 -0.93 -3.47 17.72
C GLY A 81 -2.44 -3.24 17.93
N ASP A 82 -3.11 -2.38 17.16
CA ASP A 82 -4.54 -2.02 17.41
C ASP A 82 -5.54 -2.80 16.53
N CYS A 83 -5.09 -3.80 15.77
CA CYS A 83 -6.04 -4.69 15.10
C CYS A 83 -6.58 -5.69 16.13
N PRO A 84 -7.89 -5.66 16.48
CA PRO A 84 -8.49 -6.80 17.16
C PRO A 84 -8.29 -8.06 16.31
N PRO A 85 -8.20 -9.25 16.92
CA PRO A 85 -8.18 -10.51 16.16
C PRO A 85 -9.35 -10.49 15.19
N GLU A 86 -9.14 -10.94 13.95
CA GLU A 86 -10.15 -10.95 12.88
C GLU A 86 -11.47 -11.53 13.42
N VAL A 87 -12.36 -10.65 13.86
CA VAL A 87 -13.73 -11.03 14.13
C VAL A 87 -14.32 -11.20 12.75
N SER A 88 -14.38 -12.45 12.32
CA SER A 88 -15.17 -12.94 11.20
C SER A 88 -16.65 -12.62 11.44
N GLY A 89 -16.98 -11.33 11.40
CA GLY A 89 -18.33 -10.87 11.18
C GLY A 89 -18.61 -11.09 9.70
N ALA A 90 -19.73 -11.73 9.38
CA ALA A 90 -20.16 -11.96 8.02
C ALA A 90 -20.18 -10.63 7.25
N VAL A 91 -19.12 -10.37 6.49
CA VAL A 91 -19.09 -9.29 5.51
C VAL A 91 -20.12 -9.69 4.46
N ASP A 92 -21.11 -8.84 4.21
CA ASP A 92 -22.06 -9.08 3.12
C ASP A 92 -21.26 -9.13 1.80
N PRO A 93 -21.10 -10.31 1.18
CA PRO A 93 -20.27 -10.47 -0.01
C PRO A 93 -20.79 -9.65 -1.20
N GLN A 94 -22.02 -9.15 -1.13
CA GLN A 94 -22.65 -8.34 -2.16
C GLN A 94 -22.22 -6.87 -2.11
N GLN A 95 -21.64 -6.41 -1.01
CA GLN A 95 -21.24 -5.00 -0.83
C GLN A 95 -19.76 -4.72 -1.17
N CYS A 96 -18.91 -5.75 -1.30
CA CYS A 96 -17.48 -5.59 -1.57
C CYS A 96 -17.12 -5.66 -3.06
N ILE A 97 -16.06 -4.94 -3.46
CA ILE A 97 -15.46 -5.02 -4.80
C ILE A 97 -14.58 -6.27 -4.86
N ARG A 98 -14.96 -7.25 -5.68
CA ARG A 98 -14.33 -8.59 -5.68
C ARG A 98 -12.98 -8.64 -6.39
N ASP A 99 -12.74 -7.74 -7.34
CA ASP A 99 -11.49 -7.64 -8.07
C ASP A 99 -10.44 -6.74 -7.39
N ILE A 100 -10.66 -6.33 -6.13
CA ILE A 100 -9.73 -5.47 -5.39
C ILE A 100 -8.32 -6.08 -5.25
N THR A 101 -8.25 -7.40 -5.15
CA THR A 101 -7.01 -8.17 -5.05
C THR A 101 -6.14 -8.04 -6.30
N ASP A 102 -6.72 -7.67 -7.45
CA ASP A 102 -5.96 -7.44 -8.68
C ASP A 102 -4.95 -6.29 -8.54
N PHE A 103 -5.18 -5.31 -7.63
CA PHE A 103 -4.17 -4.28 -7.35
C PHE A 103 -2.87 -4.84 -6.75
N GLY A 104 -2.86 -6.08 -6.26
CA GLY A 104 -1.64 -6.76 -5.81
C GLY A 104 -0.55 -6.84 -6.88
N SER A 105 -0.91 -6.93 -8.16
CA SER A 105 0.09 -6.91 -9.25
C SER A 105 0.70 -5.52 -9.46
N ASN A 106 0.04 -4.46 -9.00
CA ASN A 106 0.50 -3.08 -9.15
C ASN A 106 1.32 -2.57 -7.96
N VAL A 107 1.60 -3.40 -6.94
CA VAL A 107 2.39 -3.00 -5.75
C VAL A 107 3.73 -2.38 -6.14
N GLY A 108 4.42 -2.97 -7.13
CA GLY A 108 5.68 -2.44 -7.63
C GLY A 108 5.56 -1.01 -8.18
N VAL A 109 4.43 -0.65 -8.80
CA VAL A 109 4.16 0.69 -9.32
C VAL A 109 3.83 1.67 -8.19
N PHE A 110 3.02 1.24 -7.20
CA PHE A 110 2.76 2.07 -6.03
C PHE A 110 4.04 2.39 -5.24
N LEU A 111 4.95 1.43 -5.10
CA LEU A 111 6.24 1.65 -4.45
C LEU A 111 7.13 2.61 -5.24
N GLU A 112 7.17 2.47 -6.57
CA GLU A 112 7.92 3.38 -7.43
C GLU A 112 7.41 4.82 -7.35
N LEU A 113 6.10 5.01 -7.43
CA LEU A 113 5.47 6.32 -7.31
C LEU A 113 5.58 6.89 -5.89
N SER A 114 5.69 6.04 -4.85
CA SER A 114 5.98 6.47 -3.47
C SER A 114 7.37 7.10 -3.31
N ALA A 115 8.29 6.81 -4.24
CA ALA A 115 9.62 7.43 -4.31
C ALA A 115 9.65 8.66 -5.24
N SER A 116 8.50 9.11 -5.76
CA SER A 116 8.41 10.30 -6.63
C SER A 116 8.86 11.56 -5.88
N ARG A 117 9.45 12.51 -6.63
CA ARG A 117 9.76 13.87 -6.13
C ARG A 117 8.49 14.72 -5.97
N GLU A 118 7.44 14.38 -6.71
CA GLU A 118 6.16 15.04 -6.59
C GLU A 118 5.45 14.57 -5.32
N THR A 119 5.36 15.46 -4.33
CA THR A 119 4.88 15.13 -2.98
C THR A 119 3.45 14.61 -2.95
N SER A 120 2.55 15.11 -3.81
CA SER A 120 1.16 14.64 -3.90
C SER A 120 1.10 13.20 -4.43
N VAL A 121 1.82 12.90 -5.50
CA VAL A 121 1.94 11.55 -6.08
C VAL A 121 2.53 10.58 -5.06
N ALA A 122 3.63 10.96 -4.40
CA ALA A 122 4.27 10.12 -3.39
C ALA A 122 3.36 9.87 -2.16
N ASP A 123 2.63 10.89 -1.71
CA ASP A 123 1.67 10.76 -0.60
C ASP A 123 0.53 9.80 -0.95
N ILE A 124 -0.13 9.98 -2.10
CA ILE A 124 -1.26 9.13 -2.51
C ILE A 124 -0.77 7.70 -2.78
N ALA A 125 0.36 7.52 -3.46
CA ALA A 125 0.91 6.20 -3.76
C ALA A 125 1.27 5.43 -2.48
N SER A 126 1.94 6.08 -1.52
CA SER A 126 2.29 5.44 -0.24
C SER A 126 1.05 5.11 0.59
N GLN A 127 -0.01 5.92 0.50
CA GLN A 127 -1.31 5.63 1.10
C GLN A 127 -1.99 4.42 0.43
N CYS A 128 -1.91 4.29 -0.90
CA CYS A 128 -2.42 3.12 -1.63
C CYS A 128 -1.75 1.82 -1.17
N VAL A 129 -0.43 1.82 -0.92
CA VAL A 129 0.26 0.63 -0.36
C VAL A 129 -0.34 0.20 0.97
N VAL A 130 -0.55 1.14 1.89
CA VAL A 130 -1.12 0.84 3.22
C VAL A 130 -2.58 0.37 3.12
N LEU A 131 -3.39 1.01 2.27
CA LEU A 131 -4.78 0.59 2.08
C LEU A 131 -4.88 -0.79 1.41
N LEU A 132 -3.98 -1.08 0.46
CA LEU A 132 -3.94 -2.38 -0.21
C LEU A 132 -3.56 -3.51 0.76
N LEU A 133 -2.65 -3.27 1.70
CA LEU A 133 -2.37 -4.23 2.78
C LEU A 133 -3.58 -4.51 3.66
N LYS A 134 -4.50 -3.55 3.81
CA LYS A 134 -5.77 -3.75 4.54
C LYS A 134 -6.84 -4.42 3.68
N ALA A 135 -6.92 -4.08 2.39
CA ALA A 135 -7.96 -4.54 1.48
C ALA A 135 -7.70 -5.94 0.89
N ALA A 136 -6.43 -6.27 0.63
CA ALA A 136 -5.98 -7.53 0.05
C ALA A 136 -4.65 -7.97 0.70
N PRO A 137 -4.65 -8.35 2.00
CA PRO A 137 -3.43 -8.56 2.78
C PRO A 137 -2.42 -9.53 2.14
N ARG A 138 -2.91 -10.63 1.57
CA ARG A 138 -2.07 -11.68 1.00
C ARG A 138 -1.38 -11.21 -0.28
N GLU A 139 -2.12 -10.63 -1.21
CA GLU A 139 -1.62 -10.15 -2.49
C GLU A 139 -0.68 -8.96 -2.30
N ALA A 140 -1.05 -8.03 -1.42
CA ALA A 140 -0.22 -6.89 -1.03
C ALA A 140 1.11 -7.32 -0.40
N THR A 141 1.06 -8.29 0.53
CA THR A 141 2.26 -8.84 1.17
C THR A 141 3.18 -9.51 0.15
N THR A 142 2.61 -10.31 -0.76
CA THR A 142 3.37 -10.95 -1.85
C THR A 142 4.03 -9.90 -2.74
N GLY A 143 3.28 -8.88 -3.15
CA GLY A 143 3.81 -7.79 -3.98
C GLY A 143 4.89 -6.98 -3.27
N LEU A 144 4.75 -6.71 -1.96
CA LEU A 144 5.71 -5.92 -1.20
C LEU A 144 7.03 -6.69 -1.01
N LEU A 145 6.96 -7.96 -0.58
CA LEU A 145 8.13 -8.78 -0.32
C LEU A 145 8.88 -9.18 -1.61
N THR A 146 8.22 -9.20 -2.77
CA THR A 146 8.89 -9.37 -4.07
C THR A 146 9.51 -8.08 -4.61
N ASN A 147 9.20 -6.92 -4.01
CA ASN A 147 9.69 -5.59 -4.41
C ASN A 147 10.51 -4.92 -3.31
N LEU A 148 11.18 -5.69 -2.43
CA LEU A 148 12.01 -5.15 -1.35
C LEU A 148 13.04 -4.09 -1.79
N PRO A 149 13.72 -4.20 -2.95
CA PRO A 149 14.65 -3.14 -3.39
C PRO A 149 14.00 -1.75 -3.50
N LYS A 150 12.71 -1.68 -3.90
CA LYS A 150 11.96 -0.42 -3.96
C LYS A 150 11.63 0.10 -2.56
N VAL A 151 11.29 -0.81 -1.62
CA VAL A 151 11.08 -0.46 -0.21
C VAL A 151 12.37 0.07 0.41
N THR A 152 13.50 -0.61 0.21
CA THR A 152 14.85 -0.19 0.63
C THR A 152 15.13 1.24 0.16
N THR A 153 14.90 1.53 -1.13
CA THR A 153 15.13 2.84 -1.72
C THR A 153 14.32 3.95 -1.03
N ILE A 154 13.04 3.70 -0.73
CA ILE A 154 12.20 4.68 -0.03
C ILE A 154 12.70 4.87 1.40
N LEU A 155 13.04 3.80 2.11
CA LEU A 155 13.55 3.88 3.47
C LEU A 155 14.86 4.67 3.52
N GLU A 156 15.83 4.40 2.63
CA GLU A 156 17.11 5.14 2.56
C GLU A 156 16.95 6.65 2.29
N SER A 157 15.82 7.06 1.72
CA SER A 157 15.55 8.47 1.44
C SER A 157 15.15 9.30 2.67
N TRP A 158 15.00 8.66 3.84
CA TRP A 158 14.53 9.29 5.07
C TRP A 158 15.34 10.51 5.52
N SER A 159 16.66 10.52 5.25
CA SER A 159 17.58 11.60 5.58
C SER A 159 17.77 12.62 4.44
N LYS A 160 17.13 12.40 3.29
CA LYS A 160 17.32 13.17 2.04
C LYS A 160 16.14 14.09 1.72
N GLY A 161 15.35 14.49 2.74
CA GLY A 161 14.21 15.39 2.58
C GLY A 161 12.89 14.72 2.19
N THR A 162 12.83 13.39 2.15
CA THR A 162 11.56 12.67 1.97
C THR A 162 10.62 12.92 3.15
N PRO A 163 9.32 13.17 2.91
CA PRO A 163 8.35 13.33 3.99
C PRO A 163 8.39 12.14 4.95
N HIS A 164 8.55 12.41 6.25
CA HIS A 164 8.62 11.37 7.27
C HIS A 164 7.39 10.44 7.26
N LEU A 165 6.23 10.95 6.87
CA LEU A 165 5.00 10.17 6.75
C LEU A 165 5.12 9.04 5.72
N THR A 166 5.76 9.28 4.58
CA THR A 166 6.01 8.24 3.55
C THR A 166 6.88 7.12 4.10
N VAL A 167 7.97 7.48 4.79
CA VAL A 167 8.87 6.53 5.44
C VAL A 167 8.14 5.74 6.53
N GLN A 168 7.33 6.42 7.35
CA GLN A 168 6.51 5.79 8.39
C GLN A 168 5.52 4.78 7.79
N ARG A 169 4.86 5.12 6.68
CA ARG A 169 3.97 4.20 5.95
C ARG A 169 4.71 2.98 5.41
N MET A 170 5.93 3.16 4.89
CA MET A 170 6.75 2.02 4.43
C MET A 170 7.20 1.11 5.57
N LEU A 171 7.62 1.68 6.71
CA LEU A 171 7.95 0.90 7.92
C LEU A 171 6.73 0.10 8.41
N HIS A 172 5.55 0.73 8.45
CA HIS A 172 4.32 0.05 8.80
C HIS A 172 4.00 -1.07 7.79
N ALA A 173 4.10 -0.78 6.49
CA ALA A 173 3.83 -1.73 5.43
C ALA A 173 4.75 -2.95 5.50
N LEU A 174 6.03 -2.73 5.77
CA LEU A 174 7.03 -3.77 5.96
C LEU A 174 6.72 -4.64 7.18
N GLY A 175 6.50 -4.03 8.36
CA GLY A 175 6.16 -4.79 9.57
C GLY A 175 4.87 -5.59 9.41
N TYR A 176 3.85 -5.01 8.76
CA TYR A 176 2.61 -5.71 8.43
C TYR A 176 2.86 -6.91 7.52
N ALA A 177 3.62 -6.73 6.43
CA ALA A 177 3.94 -7.80 5.49
C ALA A 177 4.72 -8.95 6.15
N CYS A 178 5.69 -8.64 7.02
CA CYS A 178 6.41 -9.64 7.80
C CYS A 178 5.48 -10.44 8.72
N LYS A 179 4.56 -9.75 9.42
CA LYS A 179 3.55 -10.40 10.27
C LYS A 179 2.63 -11.31 9.45
N GLN A 180 2.13 -10.83 8.30
CA GLN A 180 1.27 -11.59 7.40
C GLN A 180 1.96 -12.82 6.81
N TYR A 181 3.23 -12.68 6.42
CA TYR A 181 4.05 -13.78 5.93
C TYR A 181 4.06 -14.96 6.90
N LEU A 182 4.23 -14.68 8.20
CA LEU A 182 4.23 -15.68 9.25
C LEU A 182 2.83 -16.21 9.57
N LEU A 183 1.84 -15.32 9.70
CA LEU A 183 0.45 -15.70 10.03
C LEU A 183 -0.15 -16.64 8.99
N HIS A 184 0.17 -16.44 7.71
CA HIS A 184 -0.36 -17.26 6.62
C HIS A 184 0.61 -18.34 6.12
N ALA A 185 1.72 -18.59 6.84
CA ALA A 185 2.74 -19.57 6.46
C ALA A 185 3.13 -19.48 4.98
N MET A 186 3.38 -18.25 4.51
CA MET A 186 3.68 -18.02 3.10
C MET A 186 5.01 -18.69 2.73
N ILE A 187 5.05 -19.35 1.57
CA ILE A 187 6.24 -20.04 1.03
C ILE A 187 7.05 -19.16 0.08
N LEU A 188 6.89 -17.84 0.17
CA LEU A 188 7.58 -16.89 -0.71
C LEU A 188 9.06 -16.81 -0.34
N SER A 189 9.96 -17.01 -1.30
CA SER A 189 11.40 -16.79 -1.08
C SER A 189 11.68 -15.30 -0.91
N ILE A 190 12.28 -14.93 0.23
CA ILE A 190 12.64 -13.55 0.55
C ILE A 190 14.15 -13.38 0.38
N SER A 191 14.57 -12.30 -0.30
CA SER A 191 15.98 -11.97 -0.47
C SER A 191 16.64 -11.60 0.86
N ILE A 192 17.49 -12.49 1.37
CA ILE A 192 18.25 -12.27 2.62
C ILE A 192 19.13 -11.01 2.53
N PRO A 193 19.90 -10.75 1.43
CA PRO A 193 20.68 -9.52 1.33
C PRO A 193 19.83 -8.25 1.46
N GLU A 194 18.64 -8.24 0.87
CA GLU A 194 17.72 -7.09 0.99
C GLU A 194 17.18 -6.95 2.41
N ILE A 195 16.80 -8.06 3.07
CA ILE A 195 16.35 -8.02 4.47
C ILE A 195 17.45 -7.48 5.39
N THR A 196 18.69 -7.99 5.26
CA THR A 196 19.82 -7.51 6.06
C THR A 196 20.07 -6.01 5.85
N ARG A 197 19.98 -5.53 4.60
CA ARG A 197 20.11 -4.10 4.30
C ARG A 197 19.01 -3.27 4.95
N ILE A 198 17.77 -3.74 4.88
CA ILE A 198 16.62 -3.09 5.53
C ILE A 198 16.77 -3.08 7.05
N GLU A 199 17.26 -4.16 7.66
CA GLU A 199 17.50 -4.23 9.12
C GLU A 199 18.49 -3.16 9.60
N VAL A 200 19.54 -2.87 8.80
CA VAL A 200 20.48 -1.78 9.09
C VAL A 200 19.76 -0.43 9.08
N ILE A 201 19.01 -0.13 8.02
CA ILE A 201 18.28 1.14 7.87
C ILE A 201 17.24 1.31 9.00
N VAL A 202 16.51 0.24 9.33
CA VAL A 202 15.53 0.26 10.42
C VAL A 202 16.21 0.49 11.77
N SER A 203 17.41 -0.06 11.98
CA SER A 203 18.20 0.16 13.20
C SER A 203 18.65 1.62 13.33
N GLU A 204 19.00 2.28 12.23
CA GLU A 204 19.28 3.73 12.23
C GLU A 204 18.00 4.54 12.54
N LEU A 205 16.89 4.21 11.88
CA LEU A 205 15.60 4.90 12.07
C LEU A 205 15.06 4.80 13.49
N LYS A 206 15.31 3.68 14.19
CA LYS A 206 15.00 3.50 15.63
C LYS A 206 15.66 4.56 16.51
N ASN A 207 16.82 5.07 16.10
CA ASN A 207 17.57 6.09 16.81
C ASN A 207 17.29 7.51 16.28
N SER A 208 16.33 7.67 15.37
CA SER A 208 15.96 8.98 14.84
C SER A 208 15.37 9.89 15.93
N THR A 209 15.57 11.20 15.79
CA THR A 209 14.99 12.21 16.69
C THR A 209 13.50 12.43 16.46
N VAL A 210 12.91 11.80 15.44
CA VAL A 210 11.49 11.90 15.08
C VAL A 210 10.74 10.78 15.80
N PRO A 211 9.94 11.06 16.85
CA PRO A 211 9.38 10.03 17.72
C PRO A 211 8.49 9.02 16.99
N ALA A 212 7.71 9.49 16.01
CA ALA A 212 6.86 8.62 15.19
C ALA A 212 7.67 7.61 14.37
N LEU A 213 8.77 8.05 13.74
CA LEU A 213 9.66 7.17 12.97
C LEU A 213 10.38 6.18 13.87
N ALA A 214 10.96 6.64 14.98
CA ALA A 214 11.64 5.77 15.94
C ALA A 214 10.70 4.67 16.46
N LYS A 215 9.45 5.04 16.83
CA LYS A 215 8.42 4.10 17.27
C LYS A 215 8.06 3.09 16.19
N THR A 216 7.71 3.54 14.98
CA THR A 216 7.30 2.63 13.91
C THR A 216 8.45 1.74 13.44
N ALA A 217 9.69 2.24 13.43
CA ALA A 217 10.89 1.45 13.14
C ALA A 217 11.12 0.37 14.22
N GLY A 218 10.89 0.68 15.49
CA GLY A 218 10.92 -0.30 16.58
C GLY A 218 9.95 -1.45 16.37
N LEU A 219 8.71 -1.14 15.96
CA LEU A 219 7.70 -2.15 15.64
C LEU A 219 8.08 -3.00 14.41
N ALA A 220 8.52 -2.35 13.33
CA ALA A 220 8.95 -3.03 12.11
C ALA A 220 10.15 -3.96 12.37
N ALA A 221 11.11 -3.54 13.21
CA ALA A 221 12.27 -4.34 13.57
C ALA A 221 11.88 -5.65 14.27
N MET A 222 10.89 -5.62 15.18
CA MET A 222 10.43 -6.83 15.85
C MET A 222 9.85 -7.84 14.85
N GLU A 223 9.09 -7.38 13.86
CA GLU A 223 8.49 -8.27 12.85
C GLU A 223 9.53 -8.79 11.85
N LEU A 224 10.50 -7.96 11.44
CA LEU A 224 11.61 -8.38 10.58
C LEU A 224 12.43 -9.51 11.20
N GLN A 225 12.75 -9.40 12.49
CA GLN A 225 13.54 -10.40 13.22
C GLN A 225 12.86 -11.77 13.32
N ARG A 226 11.54 -11.83 13.11
CA ARG A 226 10.77 -13.08 13.12
C ARG A 226 10.79 -13.81 11.78
N LEU A 227 11.25 -13.18 10.70
CA LEU A 227 11.33 -13.83 9.40
C LEU A 227 12.32 -15.01 9.44
N PRO A 228 12.01 -16.12 8.74
CA PRO A 228 12.92 -17.24 8.65
C PRO A 228 14.20 -16.81 7.92
N ARG A 229 15.34 -16.96 8.60
CA ARG A 229 16.67 -16.76 8.03
C ARG A 229 17.19 -18.13 7.64
N CYS A 230 16.93 -18.57 6.41
CA CYS A 230 17.58 -19.78 5.91
C CYS A 230 19.07 -19.50 5.72
N ILE A 231 19.91 -20.26 6.42
CA ILE A 231 21.36 -20.32 6.21
C ILE A 231 21.63 -21.19 4.98
#